data_AF-A0AAW5BM20-F1
#
_entry.id   AF-A0AAW5BM20-F1
#
_cell.length_a   1.000
_cell.length_b   1.000
_cell.length_c   1.000
_cell.angle_alpha   90.00
_cell.angle_beta   90.00
_cell.angle_gamma   90.00
#
_symmetry.space_group_name_H-M   'P 1'
#
loop_
_entity.id
_entity.type
_entity.pdbx_description
1 polymer ?
#
loop_
_entity_poly.entity_id
_entity_poly.type
_entity_poly.pdbx_seq_one_letter_code
_entity_poly.pdbx_strand_id
1 'polypeptide(L)'
;MEFRGRDFLFLVSVTTFAVPWQAHMVTQFALISRMGLTDSHLGLILMQAFSGFGVFLIRQFMIGVPNELLEAARIDGLSEYGIFA
;
A
#
# COMPACT_ATOMS: atom_id res chain seq x y z
N MET A 1 8.90 12.37 4.60
CA MET A 1 8.83 12.64 3.13
C MET A 1 7.68 13.58 2.83
N GLU A 2 8.00 14.84 2.54
CA GLU A 2 7.05 15.87 2.11
C GLU A 2 7.20 16.03 0.59
N PHE A 3 6.18 15.63 -0.17
CA PHE A 3 6.16 15.85 -1.62
C PHE A 3 4.78 16.34 -2.08
N ARG A 4 4.78 17.14 -3.15
CA ARG A 4 3.57 17.79 -3.65
C ARG A 4 2.62 16.74 -4.23
N GLY A 5 1.39 16.67 -3.69
CA GLY A 5 0.36 15.70 -4.12
C GLY A 5 0.24 14.44 -3.25
N ARG A 6 1.07 14.30 -2.20
CA ARG A 6 0.99 13.16 -1.25
C ARG A 6 -0.41 12.93 -0.70
N ASP A 7 -1.08 13.99 -0.27
CA ASP A 7 -2.39 13.86 0.38
C ASP A 7 -3.50 13.56 -0.62
N PHE A 8 -3.34 14.00 -1.88
CA PHE A 8 -4.24 13.60 -2.96
C PHE A 8 -4.09 12.11 -3.29
N LEU A 9 -2.86 11.61 -3.42
CA LEU A 9 -2.61 10.18 -3.64
C LEU A 9 -3.15 9.33 -2.49
N PHE A 10 -2.97 9.79 -1.24
CA PHE A 10 -3.53 9.12 -0.08
C PHE A 10 -5.06 9.11 -0.11
N LEU A 11 -5.70 10.22 -0.47
CA LEU A 11 -7.16 10.30 -0.59
C LEU A 11 -7.69 9.33 -1.66
N VAL A 12 -7.01 9.20 -2.79
CA VAL A 12 -7.33 8.20 -3.82
C VAL A 12 -7.23 6.79 -3.24
N SER A 13 -6.15 6.46 -2.53
CA SER A 13 -5.99 5.16 -1.86
C SER A 13 -7.09 4.88 -0.82
N VAL A 14 -7.57 5.89 -0.11
CA VAL A 14 -8.69 5.75 0.84
C VAL A 14 -10.02 5.56 0.10
N THR A 15 -10.20 6.19 -1.05
CA THR A 15 -11.43 6.04 -1.84
C THR A 15 -11.60 4.61 -2.36
N THR A 16 -10.52 3.87 -2.58
CA THR A 16 -10.58 2.44 -2.96
C THR A 16 -11.30 1.55 -1.94
N PHE A 17 -11.37 1.92 -0.66
CA PHE A 17 -12.17 1.21 0.35
C PHE A 17 -13.66 1.47 0.27
N ALA A 18 -14.03 2.64 -0.25
CA ALA A 18 -15.42 3.02 -0.38
C ALA A 18 -16.14 2.12 -1.40
N VAL A 19 -15.38 1.49 -2.31
CA VAL A 19 -15.91 0.49 -3.24
C VAL A 19 -16.04 -0.85 -2.51
N PRO A 20 -17.27 -1.39 -2.34
CA PRO A 20 -17.47 -2.68 -1.69
C PRO A 20 -16.79 -3.79 -2.50
N TRP A 21 -16.19 -4.75 -1.80
CA TRP A 21 -15.53 -5.92 -2.39
C TRP A 21 -16.39 -6.62 -3.45
N GLN A 22 -17.67 -6.79 -3.12
CA GLN A 22 -18.66 -7.46 -3.94
C GLN A 22 -18.86 -6.79 -5.31
N ALA A 23 -18.62 -5.47 -5.42
CA ALA A 23 -18.81 -4.73 -6.66
C ALA A 23 -17.69 -4.99 -7.70
N HIS A 24 -16.47 -5.28 -7.26
CA HIS A 24 -15.32 -5.47 -8.16
C HIS A 24 -14.80 -6.91 -8.22
N MET A 25 -15.29 -7.81 -7.35
CA MET A 25 -14.89 -9.22 -7.30
C MET A 25 -15.01 -9.94 -8.65
N VAL A 26 -16.12 -9.72 -9.39
CA VAL A 26 -16.36 -10.36 -10.70
C VAL A 26 -15.33 -9.90 -11.73
N THR A 27 -15.07 -8.59 -11.78
CA THR A 27 -14.09 -7.99 -12.71
C THR A 27 -12.69 -8.50 -12.41
N GLN A 28 -12.34 -8.62 -11.13
CA GLN A 28 -11.05 -9.11 -10.70
C GLN A 28 -10.84 -10.59 -11.05
N PHE A 29 -11.86 -11.43 -10.84
CA PHE A 29 -11.83 -12.82 -11.26
C PHE A 29 -11.71 -12.96 -12.78
N ALA A 30 -12.44 -12.15 -13.55
CA ALA A 30 -12.33 -12.13 -15.01
C ALA A 30 -10.91 -11.76 -15.48
N LEU A 31 -10.21 -10.87 -14.77
CA LEU A 31 -8.82 -10.51 -15.06
C LEU A 31 -7.88 -11.71 -14.85
N ILE A 32 -8.01 -12.41 -13.73
CA ILE A 32 -7.20 -13.58 -13.38
C ILE A 32 -7.45 -14.74 -14.35
N SER A 33 -8.71 -14.91 -14.77
CA SER A 33 -9.09 -15.87 -15.80
C SER A 33 -8.47 -15.55 -17.15
N ARG A 34 -8.45 -14.28 -17.56
CA ARG A 34 -7.75 -13.84 -18.79
C ARG A 34 -6.23 -14.05 -18.73
N MET A 35 -5.65 -14.01 -17.53
CA MET A 35 -4.23 -14.32 -17.32
C MET A 35 -3.94 -15.83 -17.30
N GLY A 36 -4.97 -16.70 -17.40
CA GLY A 36 -4.80 -18.16 -17.34
C GLY A 36 -4.43 -18.68 -15.95
N LEU A 37 -4.64 -17.87 -14.91
CA LEU A 37 -4.24 -18.17 -13.53
C LEU A 37 -5.39 -18.71 -12.68
N THR A 38 -6.51 -19.05 -13.32
CA THR A 38 -7.62 -19.78 -12.67
C THR A 38 -7.12 -21.10 -12.10
N ASP A 39 -7.63 -21.46 -10.92
CA ASP A 39 -7.27 -22.69 -10.19
C ASP A 39 -5.78 -22.77 -9.77
N SER A 40 -5.13 -21.62 -9.57
CA SER A 40 -3.76 -21.56 -9.08
C SER A 40 -3.67 -20.78 -7.76
N HIS A 41 -2.73 -21.18 -6.90
CA HIS A 41 -2.41 -20.43 -5.67
C HIS A 41 -1.95 -19.01 -6.00
N LEU A 42 -1.21 -18.85 -7.10
CA LEU A 42 -0.76 -17.54 -7.57
C LEU A 42 -1.93 -16.64 -7.97
N GLY A 43 -2.97 -17.20 -8.61
CA GLY A 43 -4.21 -16.49 -8.90
C GLY A 43 -4.90 -16.00 -7.63
N LEU A 44 -4.99 -16.84 -6.60
CA LEU A 44 -5.55 -16.43 -5.29
C LEU A 44 -4.72 -15.33 -4.62
N ILE A 45 -3.39 -15.44 -4.65
CA ILE A 45 -2.48 -14.42 -4.11
C ILE A 45 -2.69 -13.09 -4.85
N LEU A 46 -2.67 -13.10 -6.18
CA LEU A 46 -2.83 -11.88 -6.97
C LEU A 46 -4.19 -11.21 -6.78
N MET A 47 -5.26 -11.99 -6.57
CA MET A 47 -6.57 -11.45 -6.23
C MET A 47 -6.54 -10.67 -4.90
N GLN A 48 -5.72 -11.07 -3.94
CA GLN A 48 -5.69 -10.46 -2.61
C GLN A 48 -4.47 -9.58 -2.35
N ALA A 49 -3.52 -9.52 -3.30
CA ALA A 49 -2.25 -8.83 -3.14
C ALA A 49 -2.40 -7.31 -2.92
N PHE A 50 -3.47 -6.72 -3.46
CA PHE A 50 -3.72 -5.30 -3.34
C PHE A 50 -4.85 -5.04 -2.35
N SER A 51 -4.49 -4.39 -1.26
CA SER A 51 -5.45 -3.83 -0.32
C SER A 51 -5.08 -2.38 -0.06
N GLY A 52 -6.04 -1.47 -0.23
CA GLY A 52 -5.82 -0.09 0.22
C GLY A 52 -5.43 -0.05 1.70
N PHE A 53 -5.82 -1.06 2.50
CA PHE A 53 -5.86 -1.00 3.96
C PHE A 53 -4.45 -0.99 4.51
N GLY A 54 -3.56 -1.74 3.84
CA GLY A 54 -2.13 -1.65 4.08
C GLY A 54 -1.61 -0.22 3.92
N VAL A 55 -1.97 0.49 2.84
CA VAL A 55 -1.54 1.88 2.62
C VAL A 55 -2.04 2.80 3.72
N PHE A 56 -3.29 2.66 4.13
CA PHE A 56 -3.86 3.42 5.24
C PHE A 56 -3.11 3.16 6.55
N LEU A 57 -2.94 1.90 6.93
CA LEU A 57 -2.26 1.52 8.16
C LEU A 57 -0.80 2.00 8.18
N ILE A 58 -0.06 1.79 7.09
CA ILE A 58 1.33 2.22 6.98
C ILE A 58 1.43 3.74 7.14
N ARG A 59 0.56 4.52 6.49
CA ARG A 59 0.57 5.98 6.64
C ARG A 59 0.22 6.41 8.06
N GLN A 60 -0.80 5.83 8.68
CA GLN A 60 -1.17 6.18 10.06
C GLN A 60 -0.04 5.86 11.04
N PHE A 61 0.64 4.74 10.86
CA PHE A 61 1.80 4.37 11.67
C PHE A 61 2.97 5.34 11.47
N MET A 62 3.34 5.63 10.21
CA MET A 62 4.47 6.51 9.88
C MET A 62 4.27 7.95 10.36
N ILE A 63 3.03 8.47 10.39
CA ILE A 63 2.73 9.79 10.96
C ILE A 63 2.99 9.83 12.48
N GLY A 64 2.86 8.69 13.16
CA GLY A 64 3.14 8.58 14.59
C GLY A 64 4.63 8.52 14.95
N VAL A 65 5.51 8.27 13.98
CA VAL A 65 6.97 8.20 14.22
C VAL A 65 7.53 9.62 14.32
N PRO A 66 8.18 9.99 15.44
CA PRO A 66 8.80 11.30 15.59
C PRO A 66 9.91 11.54 14.55
N ASN A 67 9.88 12.68 13.87
CA ASN A 67 10.91 13.04 12.88
C ASN A 67 12.31 13.15 13.50
N GLU A 68 12.42 13.50 14.79
CA GLU A 68 13.69 13.59 15.51
C GLU A 68 14.47 12.27 15.53
N LEU A 69 13.78 11.13 15.53
CA LEU A 69 14.42 9.81 15.45
C LEU A 69 15.02 9.59 14.05
N LEU A 70 14.34 10.08 13.01
CA LEU A 70 14.84 10.01 11.63
C LEU A 70 16.06 10.90 11.45
N GLU A 71 16.05 12.11 12.02
CA GLU A 71 17.21 13.02 11.98
C GLU A 71 18.39 12.46 12.79
N ALA A 72 18.15 11.88 13.97
CA ALA A 72 19.19 11.23 14.76
C ALA A 72 19.85 10.09 13.98
N ALA A 73 19.05 9.23 13.32
CA ALA A 73 19.57 8.16 12.49
C ALA A 73 20.41 8.65 11.30
N ARG A 74 20.04 9.80 10.69
CA ARG A 74 20.87 10.45 9.66
C ARG A 74 22.20 10.97 10.22
N ILE A 75 22.17 11.57 11.41
CA ILE A 75 23.38 12.04 12.11
C ILE A 75 24.31 10.86 12.43
N ASP A 76 23.75 9.71 12.80
CA ASP A 76 24.47 8.45 13.03
C ASP A 76 25.01 7.80 11.73
N GLY A 77 24.76 8.44 10.57
CA GLY A 77 25.33 8.04 9.28
C GLY A 77 24.50 7.02 8.49
N LEU A 78 23.27 6.72 8.92
CA LEU A 78 22.39 5.82 8.17
C LEU A 78 21.85 6.50 6.91
N SER A 79 21.84 5.74 5.81
CA SER A 79 21.10 6.12 4.60
C SER A 79 19.59 5.99 4.81
N GLU A 80 18.75 6.63 3.99
CA GLU A 80 17.28 6.48 4.08
C GLU A 80 16.86 5.00 4.09
N TYR A 81 17.46 4.15 3.24
CA TYR A 81 17.17 2.71 3.27
C TYR A 81 17.54 2.08 4.62
N GLY A 82 18.66 2.48 5.22
CA GLY A 82 19.07 2.03 6.55
C GLY A 82 18.20 2.56 7.69
N ILE A 83 17.47 3.66 7.48
CA ILE A 83 16.50 4.18 8.45
C ILE A 83 15.19 3.38 8.39
N PHE A 84 14.84 2.83 7.22
CA PHE A 84 13.62 2.04 7.00
C PHE A 84 13.80 0.52 7.12
N ALA A 85 15.03 0.01 7.18
CA ALA A 85 15.36 -1.41 7.29
C ALA A 85 15.33 -1.90 8.74
#